data_AF-A0AAJ4THW6-F1
#
_entry.id   AF-A0AAJ4THW6-F1
#
_cell.length_a   1.000
_cell.length_b   1.000
_cell.length_c   1.000
_cell.angle_alpha   90.00
_cell.angle_beta   90.00
_cell.angle_gamma   90.00
#
_symmetry.space_group_name_H-M   'P 1'
#
loop_
_entity.id
_entity.type
_entity.pdbx_description
1 polymer ?
#
loop_
_entity_poly.entity_id
_entity_poly.type
_entity_poly.pdbx_seq_one_letter_code
_entity_poly.pdbx_strand_id
1 'polypeptide(L)'
;MTNLKAPSQAAARKRRQRANQRKDGLHRMEFTFTDLEKEALDYLCVNRNPGREPYDRNELVSLLLLCNLEHLKRQQAKLGTCPHCKEQMPNHCKGLFIGQSNCWLTRDARQLNLTNVTGHANLEETD
;
A
#
# COMPACT_ATOMS: atom_id res chain seq x y z
N MET A 1 24.16 41.45 10.14
CA MET A 1 24.66 40.11 10.52
C MET A 1 23.47 39.16 10.61
N THR A 2 23.22 38.37 9.57
CA THR A 2 22.13 37.39 9.53
C THR A 2 22.45 36.23 10.50
N ASN A 3 21.50 35.94 11.38
CA ASN A 3 21.69 35.09 12.55
C ASN A 3 21.79 33.60 12.14
N LEU A 4 23.02 33.06 12.11
CA LEU A 4 23.35 31.68 11.73
C LEU A 4 22.78 30.59 12.67
N LYS A 5 22.03 30.93 13.73
CA LYS A 5 21.45 29.97 14.71
C LYS A 5 20.03 29.47 14.41
N ALA A 6 19.36 29.97 13.37
CA ALA A 6 17.99 29.57 13.01
C ALA A 6 17.81 28.09 12.58
N PRO A 7 18.77 27.42 11.91
CA PRO A 7 18.60 26.03 11.45
C PRO A 7 18.49 25.00 12.59
N SER A 8 19.20 25.21 13.72
CA SER A 8 19.28 24.24 14.81
C SER A 8 18.01 24.20 15.67
N GLN A 9 17.38 25.37 15.91
CA GLN A 9 16.10 25.43 16.64
C GLN A 9 14.93 24.89 15.81
N ALA A 10 14.88 25.18 14.50
CA ALA A 10 13.85 24.65 13.63
C ALA A 10 13.93 23.12 13.51
N ALA A 11 15.16 22.57 13.41
CA ALA A 11 15.40 21.13 13.43
C ALA A 11 14.99 20.49 14.76
N ALA A 12 15.34 21.11 15.90
CA ALA A 12 14.94 20.62 17.22
C ALA A 12 13.41 20.63 17.42
N ARG A 13 12.71 21.67 16.95
CA ARG A 13 11.24 21.74 16.96
C ARG A 13 10.62 20.63 16.12
N LYS A 14 11.08 20.43 14.88
CA LYS A 14 10.61 19.33 14.02
C LYS A 14 10.88 17.96 14.64
N ARG A 15 12.03 17.76 15.30
CA ARG A 15 12.32 16.50 16.04
C ARG A 15 11.36 16.28 17.20
N ARG A 16 11.08 17.30 18.02
CA ARG A 16 10.11 17.22 19.13
C ARG A 16 8.69 16.95 18.63
N GLN A 17 8.29 17.58 17.53
CA GLN A 17 7.00 17.33 16.88
C GLN A 17 6.91 15.87 16.41
N ARG A 18 7.95 15.35 15.73
CA ARG A 18 8.02 13.94 15.30
C ARG A 18 7.97 12.98 16.49
N ALA A 19 8.63 13.32 17.60
CA ALA A 19 8.60 12.50 18.82
C ALA A 19 7.21 12.45 19.46
N ASN A 20 6.48 13.56 19.48
CA ASN A 20 5.10 13.61 19.99
C ASN A 20 4.14 12.83 19.08
N GLN A 21 4.24 13.02 17.76
CA GLN A 21 3.46 12.26 16.79
C GLN A 21 3.61 10.73 16.98
N ARG A 22 4.82 10.25 17.24
CA ARG A 22 5.06 8.82 17.54
C ARG A 22 4.36 8.35 18.81
N LYS A 23 4.23 9.20 19.83
CA LYS A 23 3.48 8.86 21.06
C LYS A 23 1.99 8.72 20.78
N ASP A 24 1.49 9.50 19.82
CA ASP A 24 0.09 9.46 19.38
C ASP A 24 -0.17 8.36 18.34
N GLY A 25 0.78 7.43 18.13
CA GLY A 25 0.68 6.35 17.14
C GLY A 25 0.79 6.82 15.68
N LEU A 26 1.19 8.07 15.44
CA LEU A 26 1.40 8.60 14.10
C LEU A 26 2.80 8.23 13.59
N HIS A 27 2.82 7.48 12.50
CA HIS A 27 4.04 7.07 11.82
C HIS A 27 4.26 7.94 10.58
N ARG A 28 5.19 8.89 10.66
CA ARG A 28 5.57 9.73 9.51
C ARG A 28 6.54 8.97 8.61
N MET A 29 6.15 8.81 7.35
CA MET A 29 6.98 8.28 6.26
C MET A 29 7.22 9.38 5.22
N GLU A 30 8.39 9.36 4.59
CA GLU A 30 8.75 10.28 3.51
C GLU A 30 8.94 9.44 2.24
N PHE A 31 8.24 9.80 1.17
CA PHE A 31 8.26 9.10 -0.11
C PHE A 31 8.77 10.05 -1.20
N THR A 32 9.59 9.53 -2.10
CA THR A 32 10.00 10.23 -3.31
C THR A 32 9.21 9.67 -4.47
N PHE A 33 8.52 10.53 -5.19
CA PHE A 33 7.75 10.18 -6.37
C PHE A 33 8.45 10.69 -7.63
N THR A 34 8.33 9.93 -8.71
CA THR A 34 8.54 10.46 -10.07
C THR A 34 7.47 11.50 -10.40
N ASP A 35 7.72 12.32 -11.43
CA ASP A 35 6.74 13.33 -11.86
C ASP A 35 5.41 12.69 -12.25
N LEU A 36 5.46 11.55 -12.96
CA LEU A 36 4.27 10.79 -13.35
C LEU A 36 3.46 10.32 -12.13
N GLU A 37 4.10 9.76 -11.11
CA GLU A 37 3.41 9.30 -9.90
C GLU A 37 2.80 10.47 -9.11
N LYS A 38 3.49 11.60 -9.07
CA LYS A 38 2.98 12.82 -8.42
C LYS A 38 1.74 13.34 -9.16
N GLU A 39 1.79 13.43 -10.48
CA GLU A 39 0.64 13.84 -11.31
C GLU A 39 -0.54 12.88 -11.13
N ALA A 40 -0.28 11.56 -11.11
CA ALA A 40 -1.30 10.57 -10.84
C ALA A 40 -1.93 10.75 -9.45
N LEU A 41 -1.13 11.03 -8.42
CA LEU A 41 -1.63 11.29 -7.07
C LEU A 41 -2.53 12.53 -7.04
N ASP A 42 -2.09 13.64 -7.65
CA ASP A 42 -2.85 14.89 -7.71
C ASP A 42 -4.16 14.71 -8.49
N TYR A 43 -4.12 13.97 -9.61
CA TYR A 43 -5.31 13.61 -10.38
C TYR A 43 -6.31 12.80 -9.53
N LEU A 44 -5.84 11.79 -8.80
CA LEU A 44 -6.70 10.96 -7.96
C LEU A 44 -7.33 11.74 -6.80
N CYS A 45 -6.62 12.72 -6.22
CA CYS A 45 -7.16 13.55 -5.13
C CYS A 45 -8.44 14.29 -5.54
N VAL A 46 -8.46 14.82 -6.77
CA VAL A 46 -9.61 15.55 -7.33
C VAL A 46 -10.70 14.59 -7.78
N ASN A 47 -10.33 13.53 -8.50
CA ASN A 47 -11.31 12.72 -9.23
C ASN A 47 -11.94 11.58 -8.41
N ARG A 48 -11.36 11.19 -7.27
CA ARG A 48 -11.93 10.14 -6.40
C ARG A 48 -13.01 10.65 -5.43
N ASN A 49 -13.31 11.94 -5.41
CA ASN A 49 -14.39 12.52 -4.60
C ASN A 49 -15.29 13.47 -5.41
N PRO A 50 -15.91 13.00 -6.52
CA PRO A 50 -16.66 13.86 -7.41
C PRO A 50 -17.83 14.54 -6.68
N GLY A 51 -17.98 15.85 -6.85
CA GLY A 51 -19.04 16.65 -6.23
C GLY A 51 -18.78 17.05 -4.77
N ARG A 52 -17.57 16.83 -4.26
CA ARG A 52 -17.12 17.23 -2.91
C ARG A 52 -15.72 17.82 -2.97
N GLU A 53 -15.24 18.32 -1.83
CA GLU A 53 -13.87 18.80 -1.68
C GLU A 53 -12.87 17.66 -2.02
N PRO A 54 -11.84 17.93 -2.83
CA PRO A 54 -10.77 16.98 -3.09
C PRO A 54 -10.11 16.44 -1.81
N TYR A 55 -9.61 15.22 -1.87
CA TYR A 55 -8.86 14.64 -0.75
C TYR A 55 -7.50 15.34 -0.58
N ASP A 56 -7.04 15.45 0.67
CA ASP A 56 -5.61 15.67 0.91
C ASP A 56 -4.80 14.44 0.47
N ARG A 57 -3.57 14.64 0.04
CA ARG A 57 -2.70 13.54 -0.43
C ARG A 57 -2.52 12.45 0.63
N ASN A 58 -2.35 12.82 1.90
CA ASN A 58 -2.16 11.85 2.98
C ASN A 58 -3.44 11.06 3.26
N GLU A 59 -4.60 11.73 3.19
CA GLU A 59 -5.91 11.09 3.32
C GLU A 59 -6.14 10.10 2.18
N LEU A 60 -5.93 10.53 0.92
CA LEU A 60 -6.09 9.67 -0.24
C LEU A 60 -5.20 8.42 -0.14
N VAL A 61 -3.90 8.57 0.16
CA VAL A 61 -2.98 7.42 0.29
C VAL A 61 -3.43 6.47 1.40
N SER A 62 -3.89 7.01 2.54
CA SER A 62 -4.40 6.20 3.65
C SER A 62 -5.66 5.42 3.24
N LEU A 63 -6.60 6.07 2.56
CA LEU A 63 -7.83 5.45 2.09
C LEU A 63 -7.54 4.36 1.05
N LEU A 64 -6.68 4.64 0.07
CA LEU A 64 -6.29 3.65 -0.94
C LEU A 64 -5.64 2.42 -0.32
N LEU A 65 -4.79 2.60 0.70
CA LEU A 65 -4.17 1.50 1.43
C LEU A 65 -5.23 0.63 2.13
N LEU A 66 -6.18 1.25 2.83
CA LEU A 66 -7.25 0.53 3.54
C LEU A 66 -8.19 -0.20 2.57
N CYS A 67 -8.57 0.44 1.47
CA CYS A 67 -9.35 -0.19 0.41
C CYS A 67 -8.62 -1.39 -0.20
N ASN A 68 -7.32 -1.26 -0.48
CA ASN A 68 -6.52 -2.34 -1.03
C ASN A 68 -6.34 -3.51 -0.04
N LEU A 69 -6.16 -3.21 1.26
CA LEU A 69 -6.12 -4.24 2.30
C LEU A 69 -7.42 -5.05 2.33
N GLU A 70 -8.56 -4.38 2.29
CA GLU A 70 -9.87 -5.03 2.27
C GLU A 70 -10.09 -5.83 0.98
N HIS A 71 -9.64 -5.30 -0.16
CA HIS A 71 -9.65 -6.03 -1.43
C HIS A 71 -8.85 -7.33 -1.35
N LEU A 72 -7.61 -7.28 -0.84
CA LEU A 72 -6.76 -8.45 -0.66
C LEU A 72 -7.41 -9.47 0.27
N LYS A 73 -8.00 -9.04 1.40
CA LYS A 73 -8.72 -9.95 2.31
C LYS A 73 -9.87 -10.67 1.62
N ARG A 74 -10.62 -9.98 0.74
CA ARG A 74 -11.71 -10.60 -0.04
C ARG A 74 -11.19 -11.59 -1.06
N GLN A 75 -10.12 -11.25 -1.79
CA GLN A 75 -9.45 -12.23 -2.68
C GLN A 75 -8.99 -13.45 -1.88
N GLN A 76 -8.47 -13.22 -0.67
CA GLN A 76 -8.00 -14.30 0.18
C GLN A 76 -9.13 -15.22 0.66
N ALA A 77 -10.25 -14.64 1.08
CA ALA A 77 -11.43 -15.38 1.46
C ALA A 77 -12.02 -16.22 0.31
N LYS A 78 -11.95 -15.71 -0.93
CA LYS A 78 -12.42 -16.43 -2.13
C LYS A 78 -11.58 -17.68 -2.44
N LEU A 79 -10.25 -17.61 -2.28
CA LEU A 79 -9.36 -18.75 -2.54
C LEU A 79 -9.41 -19.82 -1.43
N GLY A 80 -9.68 -19.41 -0.19
CA GLY A 80 -10.00 -20.32 0.90
C GLY A 80 -8.83 -21.21 1.35
N THR A 81 -9.07 -22.53 1.39
CA THR A 81 -8.11 -23.52 1.92
C THR A 81 -7.34 -24.21 0.79
N CYS A 82 -6.02 -24.36 0.97
CA CYS A 82 -5.17 -25.06 0.03
C CYS A 82 -5.61 -26.51 -0.20
N PRO A 83 -5.84 -26.95 -1.45
CA PRO A 83 -6.16 -28.35 -1.73
C PRO A 83 -5.03 -29.31 -1.34
N HIS A 84 -3.77 -28.86 -1.44
CA HIS A 84 -2.58 -29.65 -1.09
C HIS A 84 -2.27 -29.63 0.41
N CYS A 85 -1.81 -28.49 0.94
CA CYS A 85 -1.29 -28.41 2.30
C CYS A 85 -2.35 -28.18 3.38
N LYS A 86 -3.63 -28.04 2.99
CA LYS A 86 -4.79 -27.82 3.89
C LYS A 86 -4.72 -26.56 4.79
N GLU A 87 -3.74 -25.70 4.58
CA GLU A 87 -3.64 -24.40 5.23
C GLU A 87 -4.69 -23.43 4.68
N GLN A 88 -5.29 -22.63 5.56
CA GLN A 88 -6.20 -21.55 5.21
C GLN A 88 -5.41 -20.27 4.93
N MET A 89 -5.73 -19.57 3.83
CA MET A 89 -5.06 -18.32 3.50
C MET A 89 -5.27 -17.24 4.59
N PRO A 90 -4.28 -16.39 4.88
CA PRO A 90 -2.98 -16.20 4.21
C PRO A 90 -1.90 -17.23 4.53
N ASN A 91 -2.16 -18.23 5.38
CA ASN A 91 -1.17 -19.24 5.72
C ASN A 91 -0.87 -20.16 4.52
N HIS A 92 0.37 -20.64 4.45
CA HIS A 92 0.83 -21.51 3.38
C HIS A 92 1.99 -22.40 3.83
N CYS A 93 2.31 -23.40 3.00
CA CYS A 93 3.36 -24.39 3.21
C CYS A 93 4.81 -23.84 3.21
N LYS A 94 5.01 -22.52 3.37
CA LYS A 94 6.32 -21.86 3.31
C LYS A 94 7.13 -22.17 2.04
N GLY A 95 6.46 -22.52 0.96
CA GLY A 95 7.07 -22.81 -0.34
C GLY A 95 7.45 -24.28 -0.57
N LEU A 96 7.22 -25.17 0.40
CA LEU A 96 7.62 -26.58 0.32
C LEU A 96 7.01 -27.33 -0.88
N PHE A 97 5.80 -26.93 -1.29
CA PHE A 97 5.05 -27.58 -2.37
C PHE A 97 4.89 -26.69 -3.62
N ILE A 98 5.75 -25.69 -3.79
CA ILE A 98 5.79 -24.90 -5.03
C ILE A 98 6.15 -25.82 -6.20
N GLY A 99 5.43 -25.69 -7.31
CA GLY A 99 5.52 -26.58 -8.48
C GLY A 99 4.44 -27.67 -8.51
N GLN A 100 3.75 -27.93 -7.39
CA GLN A 100 2.61 -28.85 -7.39
C GLN A 100 1.34 -28.15 -7.83
N SER A 101 0.62 -28.75 -8.79
CA SER A 101 -0.55 -28.14 -9.44
C SER A 101 -1.73 -27.88 -8.50
N ASN A 102 -1.81 -28.59 -7.38
CA ASN A 102 -2.82 -28.45 -6.34
C ASN A 102 -2.40 -27.55 -5.17
N CYS A 103 -1.20 -26.97 -5.21
CA CYS A 103 -0.77 -25.98 -4.24
C CYS A 103 -1.20 -24.58 -4.70
N TRP A 104 -1.90 -23.82 -3.85
CA TRP A 104 -2.36 -22.48 -4.20
C TRP A 104 -1.21 -21.51 -4.51
N LEU A 105 -0.03 -21.68 -3.88
CA LEU A 105 1.16 -20.88 -4.19
C LEU A 105 1.60 -21.04 -5.65
N THR A 106 1.31 -22.19 -6.26
CA THR A 106 1.64 -22.47 -7.67
C THR A 106 0.51 -22.05 -8.59
N ARG A 107 -0.72 -22.36 -8.20
CA ARG A 107 -1.92 -22.17 -9.02
C ARG A 107 -2.44 -20.72 -9.01
N ASP A 108 -2.55 -20.12 -7.83
CA ASP A 108 -3.36 -18.92 -7.60
C ASP A 108 -2.56 -17.69 -7.18
N ALA A 109 -1.34 -17.84 -6.68
CA ALA A 109 -0.56 -16.72 -6.12
C ALA A 109 -0.42 -15.53 -7.10
N ARG A 110 -0.39 -15.79 -8.41
CA ARG A 110 -0.34 -14.74 -9.43
C ARG A 110 -1.56 -13.83 -9.44
N GLN A 111 -2.74 -14.33 -9.08
CA GLN A 111 -3.97 -13.53 -8.98
C GLN A 111 -3.91 -12.51 -7.83
N LEU A 112 -3.05 -12.75 -6.84
CA LEU A 112 -2.85 -11.84 -5.71
C LEU A 112 -1.75 -10.80 -5.97
N ASN A 113 -0.98 -10.95 -7.05
CA ASN A 113 0.10 -10.02 -7.37
C ASN A 113 -0.46 -8.74 -7.99
N LEU A 114 0.06 -7.59 -7.53
CA LEU A 114 -0.25 -6.28 -8.12
C LEU A 114 0.39 -6.08 -9.49
N THR A 115 1.36 -6.92 -9.87
CA THR A 115 2.01 -6.88 -11.18
C THR A 115 1.98 -8.25 -11.85
N ASN A 116 1.91 -8.24 -13.17
CA ASN A 116 2.11 -9.44 -13.98
C ASN A 116 3.61 -9.71 -14.20
N VAL A 117 3.93 -10.81 -14.89
CA VAL A 117 5.32 -11.22 -15.19
C VAL A 117 6.05 -10.18 -16.06
N THR A 118 5.31 -9.35 -16.80
CA THR A 118 5.85 -8.27 -17.63
C THR A 118 6.01 -6.94 -16.89
N GLY A 119 5.79 -6.92 -15.56
CA GLY A 119 6.00 -5.74 -14.72
C GLY A 119 4.92 -4.65 -14.85
N HIS A 120 3.88 -4.89 -15.66
CA HIS A 120 2.73 -4.01 -15.73
C HIS A 120 1.80 -4.27 -14.54
N ALA A 121 1.08 -3.22 -14.12
CA ALA A 121 0.04 -3.36 -13.11
C ALA A 121 -0.96 -4.42 -13.58
N ASN A 122 -1.26 -5.38 -12.70
CA ASN A 122 -2.26 -6.39 -12.92
C ASN A 122 -3.65 -5.77 -12.68
N LEU A 123 -4.06 -4.93 -13.62
CA LEU A 123 -5.39 -4.34 -13.66
C LEU A 123 -6.29 -5.39 -14.31
N GLU A 124 -7.15 -6.04 -13.54
CA GLU A 124 -8.23 -6.84 -14.12
C GLU A 124 -9.10 -5.87 -14.96
N GLU A 125 -9.13 -6.06 -16.28
CA GLU A 125 -10.13 -5.40 -17.12
C GLU A 125 -11.49 -5.87 -16.63
N THR A 126 -12.26 -4.97 -16.03
CA THR A 126 -13.63 -5.25 -15.64
C THR A 126 -14.48 -5.30 -16.92
N ASP A 127 -14.74 -6.51 -17.41
CA ASP A 127 -15.87 -6.79 -18.31
C ASP A 127 -17.17 -6.98 -17.52
#